data_AF-A0A9P6IZD5-F1
#
_entry.id   AF-A0A9P6IZD5-F1
#
_cell.length_a   1.000
_cell.length_b   1.000
_cell.length_c   1.000
_cell.angle_alpha   90.00
_cell.angle_beta   90.00
_cell.angle_gamma   90.00
#
_symmetry.space_group_name_H-M   'P 1'
#
loop_
_entity.id
_entity.type
_entity.pdbx_description
1 polymer ?
#
loop_
_entity_poly.entity_id
_entity_poly.type
_entity_poly.pdbx_seq_one_letter_code
_entity_poly.pdbx_strand_id
1 'polypeptide(L)'
;MSDDFPFSFGDASNEDEGSAGLFCAPKIKNSARIRAPAEQEPYYAQIDEDGWFHRTGLSVRELMMQDKNGANKVKMRADHYYMLRRYQEAYEIAKEYCEIVASNDVRSVQGDGGLSRSNTITDTEVVGLLKVTDSKELQEMAIRCALKLGKTDEAAKLVDGLAPYTQARFSRELEILDDLRLELERCCGISPVSTSDEGGSTTDRATQDAVAQSRLEEYQRKIVLPAQDTLRILKGDTLGDGNCPVEQEVVGFIVAAWDVQLIAPSPTGAVEDDEEEDEARARNK
;
A
#
# COMPACT_ATOMS: atom_id res chain seq x y z
N MET A 1 -53.14 2.47 -10.42
CA MET A 1 -52.23 3.04 -9.40
C MET A 1 -50.88 2.98 -10.05
N SER A 2 -50.46 4.12 -10.59
CA SER A 2 -49.27 4.25 -11.43
C SER A 2 -48.13 4.78 -10.58
N ASP A 3 -46.99 4.12 -10.68
CA ASP A 3 -45.73 4.40 -10.00
C ASP A 3 -45.15 5.77 -10.38
N ASP A 4 -44.78 6.57 -9.37
CA ASP A 4 -43.95 7.77 -9.54
C ASP A 4 -42.60 7.56 -8.84
N PHE A 5 -41.57 7.32 -9.67
CA PHE A 5 -40.17 7.24 -9.28
C PHE A 5 -39.53 8.64 -9.40
N PRO A 6 -38.88 9.19 -8.35
CA PRO A 6 -38.36 10.55 -8.35
C PRO A 6 -36.91 10.58 -8.87
N PHE A 7 -36.70 10.28 -10.15
CA PHE A 7 -35.46 10.65 -10.83
C PHE A 7 -35.75 11.77 -11.83
N SER A 8 -35.64 13.01 -11.34
CA SER A 8 -35.63 14.20 -12.18
C SER A 8 -34.24 14.33 -12.80
N PHE A 9 -34.12 14.01 -14.08
CA PHE A 9 -32.97 14.41 -14.88
C PHE A 9 -33.13 15.91 -15.16
N GLY A 10 -32.16 16.68 -14.66
CA GLY A 10 -32.14 18.14 -14.77
C GLY A 10 -32.36 18.59 -16.21
N ASP A 11 -33.32 19.49 -16.35
CA ASP A 11 -33.69 20.19 -17.57
C ASP A 11 -32.57 21.20 -17.87
N ALA A 12 -31.72 20.88 -18.86
CA ALA A 12 -30.68 21.77 -19.32
C ALA A 12 -31.32 22.85 -20.20
N SER A 13 -31.68 23.98 -19.57
CA SER A 13 -32.14 25.18 -20.24
C SER A 13 -31.04 25.71 -21.17
N ASN A 14 -31.31 25.61 -22.46
CA ASN A 14 -30.63 26.32 -23.55
C ASN A 14 -30.77 27.84 -23.34
N GLU A 15 -29.72 28.49 -22.86
CA GLU A 15 -29.44 29.88 -23.23
C GLU A 15 -28.18 29.90 -24.08
N ASP A 16 -28.42 30.18 -25.35
CA ASP A 16 -27.49 30.21 -26.47
C ASP A 16 -26.96 31.64 -26.60
N GLU A 17 -25.72 31.90 -26.19
CA GLU A 17 -24.94 33.02 -26.73
C GLU A 17 -23.49 32.59 -27.01
N GLY A 18 -23.26 32.21 -28.27
CA GLY A 18 -22.10 32.66 -29.02
C GLY A 18 -20.75 32.02 -28.66
N SER A 19 -20.57 30.75 -29.02
CA SER A 19 -19.23 30.16 -29.10
C SER A 19 -19.13 29.16 -30.25
N ALA A 20 -18.61 29.64 -31.38
CA ALA A 20 -17.96 28.91 -32.47
C ALA A 20 -18.35 27.43 -32.64
N GLY A 21 -19.23 27.19 -33.61
CA GLY A 21 -19.76 25.87 -33.94
C GLY A 21 -18.68 24.79 -34.12
N LEU A 22 -18.67 23.85 -33.16
CA LEU A 22 -17.96 22.57 -33.20
C LEU A 22 -18.71 21.48 -33.99
N PHE A 23 -19.76 21.85 -34.73
CA PHE A 23 -20.34 20.98 -35.75
C PHE A 23 -19.54 21.14 -37.04
N CYS A 24 -18.64 20.18 -37.29
CA CYS A 24 -18.03 20.02 -38.59
C CYS A 24 -19.14 19.91 -39.66
N ALA A 25 -19.26 20.94 -40.50
CA ALA A 25 -20.08 20.87 -41.69
C ALA A 25 -19.70 19.60 -42.49
N PRO A 26 -20.66 18.78 -42.94
CA PRO A 26 -20.36 17.63 -43.77
C PRO A 26 -19.83 18.17 -45.10
N LYS A 27 -18.51 18.06 -45.31
CA LYS A 27 -17.87 18.42 -46.57
C LYS A 27 -18.56 17.65 -47.70
N ILE A 28 -19.23 18.38 -48.58
CA ILE A 28 -19.89 17.86 -49.77
C ILE A 28 -18.82 17.13 -50.58
N LYS A 29 -19.12 15.85 -50.82
CA LYS A 29 -18.23 14.85 -51.39
C LYS A 29 -17.88 15.24 -52.83
N ASN A 30 -16.60 15.52 -53.08
CA ASN A 30 -16.05 15.24 -54.40
C ASN A 30 -16.27 13.75 -54.65
N SER A 31 -17.06 13.45 -55.68
CA SER A 31 -17.28 12.10 -56.20
C SER A 31 -15.95 11.53 -56.71
N ALA A 32 -15.13 11.07 -55.78
CA ALA A 32 -14.01 10.21 -56.07
C ALA A 32 -14.62 8.91 -56.60
N ARG A 33 -14.31 8.61 -57.86
CA ARG A 33 -14.58 7.31 -58.49
C ARG A 33 -14.30 6.21 -57.47
N ILE A 34 -15.36 5.52 -57.04
CA ILE A 34 -15.26 4.30 -56.25
C ILE A 34 -14.52 3.30 -57.16
N ARG A 35 -13.19 3.22 -57.00
CA ARG A 35 -12.42 2.08 -57.46
C ARG A 35 -13.03 0.88 -56.75
N ALA A 36 -13.36 -0.16 -57.50
CA ALA A 36 -13.81 -1.43 -56.95
C ALA A 36 -12.92 -1.83 -55.76
N PRO A 37 -13.51 -2.32 -54.65
CA PRO A 37 -12.72 -2.76 -53.51
C PRO A 37 -11.68 -3.75 -54.03
N ALA A 38 -10.40 -3.39 -53.92
CA ALA A 38 -9.32 -4.33 -54.15
C ALA A 38 -9.63 -5.56 -53.29
N GLU A 39 -9.48 -6.75 -53.87
CA GLU A 39 -9.68 -8.03 -53.17
C GLU A 39 -8.99 -7.91 -51.81
N GLN A 40 -9.78 -7.90 -50.73
CA GLN A 40 -9.25 -7.78 -49.38
C GLN A 40 -8.43 -9.04 -49.14
N GLU A 41 -7.11 -8.90 -49.14
CA GLU A 41 -6.23 -9.99 -48.75
C GLU A 41 -6.64 -10.45 -47.35
N PRO A 42 -6.75 -11.77 -47.12
CA PRO A 42 -7.14 -12.30 -45.83
C PRO A 42 -6.21 -11.74 -44.75
N TYR A 43 -6.81 -11.05 -43.76
CA TYR A 43 -6.06 -10.52 -42.63
C TYR A 43 -5.51 -11.67 -41.79
N TYR A 44 -4.21 -11.86 -41.85
CA TYR A 44 -3.49 -12.70 -40.91
C TYR A 44 -3.03 -11.82 -39.76
N ALA A 45 -3.61 -12.02 -38.57
CA ALA A 45 -3.11 -11.37 -37.37
C ALA A 45 -1.65 -11.78 -37.20
N GLN A 46 -0.74 -10.80 -37.27
CA GLN A 46 0.67 -11.01 -37.02
C GLN A 46 0.79 -11.42 -35.55
N ILE A 47 1.06 -12.71 -35.33
CA ILE A 47 1.40 -13.20 -34.01
C ILE A 47 2.79 -12.61 -33.76
N ASP A 48 2.87 -11.57 -32.95
CA ASP A 48 4.12 -10.93 -32.51
C ASP A 48 4.89 -11.89 -31.59
N GLU A 49 5.36 -13.01 -32.13
CA GLU A 49 6.28 -13.92 -31.46
C GLU A 49 7.66 -13.24 -31.23
N ASP A 50 7.91 -12.12 -31.90
CA ASP A 50 9.12 -11.28 -31.80
C ASP A 50 8.90 -9.97 -31.01
N GLY A 51 7.77 -9.84 -30.31
CA GLY A 51 7.52 -8.71 -29.41
C GLY A 51 8.66 -8.56 -28.38
N TRP A 52 8.87 -7.34 -27.86
CA TRP A 52 9.91 -7.05 -26.86
C TRP A 52 9.96 -8.10 -25.73
N PHE A 53 8.80 -8.63 -25.34
CA PHE A 53 8.61 -9.68 -24.32
C PHE A 53 9.45 -10.95 -24.55
N HIS A 54 9.73 -11.28 -25.81
CA HIS A 54 10.44 -12.48 -26.23
C HIS A 54 11.92 -12.26 -26.51
N ARG A 55 12.48 -11.09 -26.20
CA ARG A 55 13.94 -10.87 -26.21
C ARG A 55 14.59 -11.71 -25.11
N THR A 56 14.75 -13.00 -25.40
CA THR A 56 15.26 -14.07 -24.54
C THR A 56 16.73 -13.93 -24.20
N GLY A 57 17.46 -13.04 -24.88
CA GLY A 57 18.88 -12.83 -24.66
C GLY A 57 19.24 -12.00 -23.41
N LEU A 58 18.29 -11.26 -22.83
CA LEU A 58 18.56 -10.43 -21.65
C LEU A 58 18.02 -11.11 -20.39
N SER A 59 18.87 -11.20 -19.37
CA SER A 59 18.50 -11.60 -18.01
C SER A 59 17.57 -10.57 -17.35
N VAL A 60 16.83 -10.98 -16.30
CA VAL A 60 15.96 -10.06 -15.55
C VAL A 60 16.81 -8.93 -14.97
N ARG A 61 17.98 -9.26 -14.45
CA ARG A 61 18.94 -8.30 -13.90
C ARG A 61 19.37 -7.25 -14.92
N GLU A 62 19.78 -7.66 -16.12
CA GLU A 62 20.19 -6.73 -17.16
C GLU A 62 19.04 -5.83 -17.59
N LEU A 63 17.83 -6.38 -17.73
CA LEU A 63 16.66 -5.61 -18.13
C LEU A 63 16.29 -4.55 -17.08
N MET A 64 16.42 -4.87 -15.79
CA MET A 64 16.21 -3.91 -14.70
C MET A 64 17.26 -2.79 -14.68
N MET A 65 18.49 -3.07 -15.11
CA MET A 65 19.61 -2.12 -15.08
C MET A 65 19.70 -1.23 -16.33
N GLN A 66 19.27 -1.72 -17.49
CA GLN A 66 19.38 -1.00 -18.76
C GLN A 66 18.40 0.18 -18.90
N ASP A 67 17.20 0.03 -18.34
CA ASP A 67 16.11 0.98 -18.56
C ASP A 67 15.53 1.50 -17.25
N LYS A 68 15.18 2.79 -17.22
CA LYS A 68 14.39 3.38 -16.12
C LYS A 68 13.05 2.68 -15.91
N ASN A 69 12.49 2.07 -16.94
CA ASN A 69 11.25 1.28 -16.87
C ASN A 69 11.52 -0.23 -16.85
N GLY A 70 12.75 -0.65 -16.53
CA GLY A 70 13.17 -2.05 -16.57
C GLY A 70 12.31 -2.94 -15.68
N ALA A 71 12.02 -2.51 -14.45
CA ALA A 71 11.15 -3.23 -13.52
C ALA A 71 9.74 -3.47 -14.09
N ASN A 72 9.12 -2.44 -14.66
CA ASN A 72 7.79 -2.58 -15.28
C ASN A 72 7.82 -3.51 -16.50
N LYS A 73 8.91 -3.49 -17.29
CA LYS A 73 9.09 -4.42 -18.41
C LYS A 73 9.22 -5.88 -17.96
N VAL A 74 9.96 -6.13 -16.87
CA VAL A 74 10.06 -7.46 -16.26
C VAL A 74 8.68 -7.94 -15.80
N LYS A 75 7.94 -7.08 -15.09
CA LYS A 75 6.58 -7.40 -14.62
C LYS A 75 5.67 -7.79 -15.78
N MET A 76 5.55 -6.94 -16.79
CA MET A 76 4.72 -7.19 -17.96
C MET A 76 5.15 -8.48 -18.71
N ARG A 77 6.45 -8.79 -18.73
CA ARG A 77 6.98 -10.05 -19.29
C ARG A 77 6.53 -11.26 -18.49
N ALA A 78 6.60 -11.20 -17.15
CA ALA A 78 6.13 -12.27 -16.29
C ALA A 78 4.60 -12.47 -16.41
N ASP A 79 3.83 -11.37 -16.42
CA ASP A 79 2.37 -11.41 -16.62
C ASP A 79 1.99 -12.04 -17.95
N HIS A 80 2.72 -11.70 -19.03
CA HIS A 80 2.49 -12.28 -20.34
C HIS A 80 2.67 -13.81 -20.34
N TYR A 81 3.77 -14.32 -19.77
CA TYR A 81 3.97 -15.77 -19.64
C TYR A 81 2.92 -16.43 -18.75
N TYR A 82 2.51 -15.75 -17.67
CA TYR A 82 1.45 -16.24 -16.79
C TYR A 82 0.11 -16.39 -17.53
N MET A 83 -0.27 -15.39 -18.33
CA MET A 83 -1.49 -15.41 -19.14
C MET A 83 -1.48 -16.50 -20.21
N LEU A 84 -0.31 -16.80 -20.78
CA LEU A 84 -0.12 -17.93 -21.70
C LEU A 84 -0.04 -19.30 -21.00
N ARG A 85 -0.26 -19.36 -19.68
CA ARG A 85 -0.12 -20.57 -18.85
C ARG A 85 1.26 -21.21 -18.88
N ARG A 86 2.27 -20.42 -19.26
CA ARG A 86 3.70 -20.78 -19.24
C ARG A 86 4.23 -20.48 -17.83
N TYR A 87 3.74 -21.26 -16.87
CA TYR A 87 3.97 -21.00 -15.45
C TYR A 87 5.42 -21.15 -15.02
N GLN A 88 6.21 -22.00 -15.70
CA GLN A 88 7.62 -22.20 -15.38
C GLN A 88 8.44 -20.94 -15.71
N GLU A 89 8.21 -20.35 -16.87
CA GLU A 89 8.90 -19.13 -17.32
C GLU A 89 8.45 -17.91 -16.51
N ALA A 90 7.15 -17.78 -16.23
CA ALA A 90 6.63 -16.75 -15.34
C ALA A 90 7.22 -16.87 -13.93
N TYR A 91 7.36 -18.10 -13.42
CA TYR A 91 7.97 -18.39 -12.12
C TYR A 91 9.43 -17.97 -12.06
N GLU A 92 10.24 -18.39 -13.05
CA GLU A 92 11.68 -18.07 -13.09
C GLU A 92 11.92 -16.56 -13.12
N ILE A 93 11.18 -15.83 -13.94
CA ILE A 93 11.30 -14.37 -14.06
C ILE A 93 10.92 -13.69 -12.74
N ALA A 94 9.79 -14.08 -12.15
CA ALA A 94 9.31 -13.50 -10.90
C ALA A 94 10.24 -13.81 -9.72
N LYS A 95 10.79 -15.04 -9.67
CA LYS A 95 11.76 -15.46 -8.65
C LYS A 95 13.06 -14.67 -8.74
N GLU A 96 13.66 -14.58 -9.93
CA GLU A 96 14.90 -13.83 -10.15
C GLU A 96 14.71 -12.34 -9.76
N TYR A 97 13.55 -11.78 -10.11
CA TYR A 97 13.20 -10.42 -9.70
C TYR A 97 13.17 -10.26 -8.17
N CYS A 98 12.48 -11.16 -7.45
CA CYS A 98 12.44 -11.12 -5.98
C CYS A 98 13.84 -11.25 -5.36
N GLU A 99 14.71 -12.10 -5.89
CA GLU A 99 16.09 -12.27 -5.42
C GLU A 99 16.93 -10.99 -5.61
N ILE A 100 16.76 -10.29 -6.74
CA ILE A 100 17.42 -9.02 -7.00
C ILE A 100 16.94 -7.94 -6.03
N VAL A 101 15.62 -7.84 -5.80
CA VAL A 101 15.05 -6.87 -4.87
C VAL A 101 15.55 -7.13 -3.44
N ALA A 102 15.49 -8.37 -2.98
CA ALA A 102 15.99 -8.75 -1.65
C ALA A 102 17.49 -8.44 -1.48
N SER A 103 18.30 -8.70 -2.51
CA SER A 103 19.74 -8.39 -2.49
C SER A 103 20.03 -6.89 -2.42
N ASN A 104 19.13 -6.07 -2.96
CA ASN A 104 19.27 -4.62 -2.95
C ASN A 104 18.84 -3.99 -1.63
N ASP A 105 17.77 -4.50 -1.01
CA ASP A 105 17.29 -4.00 0.30
C ASP A 105 18.37 -4.16 1.38
N VAL A 106 19.10 -5.28 1.40
CA VAL A 106 20.20 -5.52 2.35
C VAL A 106 21.30 -4.45 2.23
N ARG A 107 21.59 -3.98 1.01
CA ARG A 107 22.59 -2.93 0.80
C ARG A 107 22.11 -1.56 1.26
N SER A 108 20.80 -1.30 1.19
CA SER A 108 20.23 -0.03 1.63
C SER A 108 20.25 0.14 3.15
N VAL A 109 20.24 -0.94 3.93
CA VAL A 109 20.20 -0.88 5.40
C VAL A 109 21.59 -0.72 6.02
N GLN A 110 22.65 -1.14 5.33
CA GLN A 110 24.03 -0.97 5.82
C GLN A 110 24.61 0.43 5.57
N GLY A 111 23.95 1.23 4.72
CA GLY A 111 24.24 2.65 4.56
C GLY A 111 23.26 3.47 5.38
N ASP A 112 23.77 4.30 6.28
CA ASP A 112 23.08 5.50 6.77
C ASP A 112 22.23 5.42 8.06
N GLY A 113 22.88 4.98 9.15
CA GLY A 113 22.53 5.44 10.49
C GLY A 113 23.05 6.85 10.82
N GLY A 114 23.29 7.74 9.85
CA GLY A 114 23.98 9.00 10.11
C GLY A 114 23.59 10.12 9.17
N LEU A 115 22.50 10.84 9.54
CA LEU A 115 22.09 12.21 9.22
C LEU A 115 23.14 13.18 8.62
N SER A 116 23.77 12.82 7.50
CA SER A 116 24.69 13.69 6.76
C SER A 116 24.06 13.95 5.40
N ARG A 117 23.13 14.91 5.40
CA ARG A 117 22.79 15.70 4.21
C ARG A 117 24.02 16.51 3.77
N SER A 118 25.03 15.86 3.19
CA SER A 118 26.04 16.57 2.40
C SER A 118 25.56 16.61 0.94
N ASN A 119 25.03 17.77 0.56
CA ASN A 119 24.82 18.16 -0.83
C ASN A 119 26.19 18.26 -1.53
N THR A 120 26.71 17.13 -2.00
CA THR A 120 27.77 17.11 -3.02
C THR A 120 27.27 16.31 -4.19
N ILE A 121 26.70 17.06 -5.14
CA ILE A 121 26.40 16.67 -6.50
C ILE A 121 27.73 16.30 -7.15
N THR A 122 28.10 15.02 -7.17
CA THR A 122 29.00 14.37 -8.13
C THR A 122 29.26 12.93 -7.69
N ASP A 123 28.26 12.06 -7.87
CA ASP A 123 28.45 10.66 -8.30
C ASP A 123 27.12 10.11 -8.80
N THR A 124 26.84 10.50 -10.04
CA THR A 124 25.99 9.87 -11.04
C THR A 124 26.36 8.40 -11.22
N GLU A 125 25.47 7.45 -10.92
CA GLU A 125 24.87 6.53 -11.92
C GLU A 125 24.11 5.32 -11.37
N VAL A 126 24.22 4.91 -10.10
CA VAL A 126 23.61 3.63 -9.64
C VAL A 126 22.64 3.76 -8.47
N VAL A 127 22.57 4.90 -7.81
CA VAL A 127 21.78 5.08 -6.57
C VAL A 127 20.32 5.44 -6.83
N GLY A 128 19.94 5.68 -8.09
CA GLY A 128 18.54 5.70 -8.53
C GLY A 128 17.97 4.30 -8.69
N LEU A 129 18.34 3.37 -7.79
CA LEU A 129 17.84 2.01 -7.79
C LEU A 129 16.33 2.12 -7.59
N LEU A 130 15.63 1.88 -8.70
CA LEU A 130 14.20 2.04 -8.90
C LEU A 130 13.43 1.71 -7.63
N LYS A 131 12.68 2.68 -7.11
CA LYS A 131 11.71 2.44 -6.04
C LYS A 131 10.77 1.34 -6.52
N VAL A 132 11.04 0.11 -6.11
CA VAL A 132 10.35 -1.07 -6.63
C VAL A 132 8.98 -1.14 -5.98
N THR A 133 8.00 -0.47 -6.58
CA THR A 133 6.63 -0.41 -6.04
C THR A 133 5.90 -1.76 -6.15
N ASP A 134 6.35 -2.62 -7.06
CA ASP A 134 5.59 -3.80 -7.51
C ASP A 134 6.21 -5.13 -7.06
N SER A 135 7.10 -5.11 -6.06
CA SER A 135 7.77 -6.34 -5.56
C SER A 135 6.78 -7.36 -5.00
N LYS A 136 5.73 -6.88 -4.31
CA LYS A 136 4.67 -7.72 -3.76
C LYS A 136 3.91 -8.48 -4.84
N GLU A 137 3.53 -7.82 -5.93
CA GLU A 137 2.74 -8.44 -7.00
C GLU A 137 3.53 -9.55 -7.70
N LEU A 138 4.83 -9.31 -7.97
CA LEU A 138 5.70 -10.33 -8.54
C LEU A 138 5.97 -11.48 -7.58
N GLN A 139 6.10 -11.21 -6.28
CA GLN A 139 6.23 -12.27 -5.26
C GLN A 139 4.95 -13.12 -5.16
N GLU A 140 3.76 -12.51 -5.18
CA GLU A 140 2.49 -13.24 -5.24
C GLU A 140 2.37 -14.07 -6.51
N MET A 141 2.81 -13.55 -7.67
CA MET A 141 2.84 -14.30 -8.92
C MET A 141 3.80 -15.50 -8.82
N ALA A 142 5.00 -15.32 -8.25
CA ALA A 142 5.93 -16.41 -8.01
C ALA A 142 5.31 -17.51 -7.14
N ILE A 143 4.60 -17.15 -6.07
CA ILE A 143 3.89 -18.10 -5.19
C ILE A 143 2.80 -18.84 -5.98
N ARG A 144 1.95 -18.13 -6.74
CA ARG A 144 0.88 -18.74 -7.54
C ARG A 144 1.44 -19.70 -8.58
N CYS A 145 2.51 -19.32 -9.28
CA CYS A 145 3.16 -20.20 -10.26
C CYS A 145 3.79 -21.42 -9.60
N ALA A 146 4.49 -21.26 -8.46
CA ALA A 146 5.07 -22.37 -7.71
C ALA A 146 3.99 -23.40 -7.31
N LEU A 147 2.84 -22.94 -6.81
CA LEU A 147 1.71 -23.80 -6.48
C LEU A 147 1.15 -24.52 -7.72
N LYS A 148 1.03 -23.83 -8.86
CA LYS A 148 0.58 -24.45 -10.13
C LYS A 148 1.57 -25.50 -10.67
N LEU A 149 2.85 -25.35 -10.35
CA LEU A 149 3.92 -26.28 -10.73
C LEU A 149 4.12 -27.42 -9.72
N GLY A 150 3.36 -27.44 -8.60
CA GLY A 150 3.52 -28.43 -7.54
C GLY A 150 4.76 -28.23 -6.65
N LYS A 151 5.40 -27.06 -6.71
CA LYS A 151 6.59 -26.71 -5.91
C LYS A 151 6.19 -26.07 -4.59
N THR A 152 5.51 -26.83 -3.72
CA THR A 152 4.94 -26.34 -2.46
C THR A 152 6.00 -25.81 -1.50
N ASP A 153 7.17 -26.43 -1.45
CA ASP A 153 8.25 -26.03 -0.54
C ASP A 153 8.86 -24.67 -0.93
N GLU A 154 8.97 -24.41 -2.23
CA GLU A 154 9.43 -23.10 -2.73
C GLU A 154 8.36 -22.01 -2.50
N ALA A 155 7.08 -22.35 -2.66
CA ALA A 155 5.99 -21.44 -2.36
C ALA A 155 5.97 -21.05 -0.88
N ALA A 156 6.18 -22.00 0.03
CA ALA A 156 6.25 -21.73 1.47
C ALA A 156 7.40 -20.77 1.81
N LYS A 157 8.60 -21.01 1.28
CA LYS A 157 9.75 -20.10 1.46
C LYS A 157 9.48 -18.68 0.95
N LEU A 158 8.79 -18.54 -0.18
CA LEU A 158 8.41 -17.23 -0.72
C LEU A 158 7.36 -16.53 0.13
N VAL A 159 6.42 -17.27 0.75
CA VAL A 159 5.44 -16.72 1.70
C VAL A 159 6.12 -16.28 2.99
N ASP A 160 7.06 -17.09 3.51
CA ASP A 160 7.84 -16.77 4.70
C ASP A 160 8.73 -15.54 4.48
N GLY A 161 9.09 -15.21 3.24
CA GLY A 161 9.76 -13.95 2.90
C GLY A 161 8.82 -12.73 2.89
N LEU A 162 7.51 -12.94 2.72
CA LEU A 162 6.50 -11.88 2.67
C LEU A 162 6.09 -11.40 4.07
N ALA A 163 5.96 -12.34 5.02
CA ALA A 163 5.55 -12.04 6.39
C ALA A 163 6.50 -11.05 7.12
N PRO A 164 7.85 -11.19 7.04
CA PRO A 164 8.80 -10.27 7.64
C PRO A 164 8.71 -8.86 7.06
N TYR A 165 8.45 -8.71 5.76
CA TYR A 165 8.29 -7.39 5.15
C TYR A 165 7.03 -6.70 5.68
N THR A 166 5.90 -7.40 5.71
CA THR A 166 4.66 -6.84 6.25
C THR A 166 4.76 -6.53 7.74
N GLN A 167 5.43 -7.41 8.50
CA GLN A 167 5.64 -7.22 9.93
C GLN A 167 6.61 -6.06 10.20
N ALA A 168 7.75 -5.98 9.50
CA ALA A 168 8.72 -4.89 9.67
C ALA A 168 8.13 -3.54 9.26
N ARG A 169 7.34 -3.48 8.18
CA ARG A 169 6.60 -2.28 7.80
C ARG A 169 5.60 -1.88 8.88
N PHE A 170 4.83 -2.84 9.39
CA PHE A 170 3.85 -2.58 10.43
C PHE A 170 4.53 -2.13 11.74
N SER A 171 5.62 -2.76 12.16
CA SER A 171 6.42 -2.34 13.31
C SER A 171 6.95 -0.92 13.15
N ARG A 172 7.44 -0.56 11.96
CA ARG A 172 7.90 0.81 11.68
C ARG A 172 6.75 1.82 11.68
N GLU A 173 5.59 1.47 11.12
CA GLU A 173 4.40 2.32 11.17
C GLU A 173 3.91 2.50 12.61
N LEU A 174 3.97 1.46 13.44
CA LEU A 174 3.69 1.54 14.87
C LEU A 174 4.69 2.42 15.63
N GLU A 175 5.99 2.34 15.31
CA GLU A 175 7.03 3.18 15.90
C GLU A 175 6.79 4.66 15.56
N ILE A 176 6.48 4.97 14.30
CA ILE A 176 6.11 6.34 13.87
C ILE A 176 4.85 6.82 14.61
N LEU A 177 3.85 5.95 14.78
CA LEU A 177 2.64 6.31 15.51
C LEU A 177 2.93 6.57 17.00
N ASP A 178 3.84 5.82 17.62
CA ASP A 178 4.24 6.02 19.00
C ASP A 178 5.05 7.31 19.17
N ASP A 179 5.97 7.62 18.25
CA ASP A 179 6.69 8.90 18.21
C ASP A 179 5.72 10.09 18.08
N LEU A 180 4.77 10.01 17.15
CA LEU A 180 3.76 11.06 16.95
C LEU A 180 2.85 11.20 18.19
N ARG A 181 2.49 10.09 18.83
CA ARG A 181 1.74 10.08 20.08
C ARG A 181 2.53 10.77 21.19
N LEU A 182 3.81 10.44 21.38
CA LEU A 182 4.67 11.04 22.40
C LEU A 182 4.84 12.55 22.17
N GLU A 183 5.01 12.97 20.92
CA GLU A 183 5.08 14.38 20.56
C GLU A 183 3.76 15.12 20.88
N LEU A 184 2.62 14.48 20.61
CA LEU A 184 1.30 15.03 20.89
C LEU A 184 1.03 15.12 22.39
N GLU A 185 1.40 14.09 23.16
CA GLU A 185 1.36 14.10 24.63
C GLU A 185 2.19 15.24 25.21
N ARG A 186 3.41 15.42 24.71
CA ARG A 186 4.30 16.53 25.10
C ARG A 186 3.66 17.89 24.81
N CYS A 187 3.07 18.08 23.63
CA CYS A 187 2.40 19.32 23.24
C CYS A 187 1.15 19.61 24.10
N CYS A 188 0.43 18.57 24.52
CA CYS A 188 -0.75 18.68 25.38
C CYS A 188 -0.43 18.71 26.89
N GLY A 189 0.84 18.63 27.27
CA GLY A 189 1.27 18.55 28.67
C GLY A 189 0.72 17.31 29.39
N ILE A 190 0.56 16.21 28.66
CA ILE A 190 0.25 14.89 29.23
C ILE A 190 1.60 14.23 29.53
N SER A 191 1.84 13.88 30.80
CA SER A 191 3.11 13.29 31.19
C SER A 191 3.19 11.83 30.69
N PRO A 192 4.26 11.43 29.99
CA PRO A 192 4.42 10.04 29.57
C PRO A 192 4.57 9.18 30.83
N VAL A 193 3.75 8.13 30.94
CA VAL A 193 3.89 7.14 32.01
C VAL A 193 5.28 6.53 31.87
N SER A 194 6.15 6.85 32.82
CA SER A 194 7.45 6.22 32.93
C SER A 194 7.20 4.79 33.40
N THR A 195 7.14 3.83 32.47
CA THR A 195 7.02 2.40 32.77
C THR A 195 8.29 1.82 33.41
N SER A 196 9.20 2.67 33.88
CA SER A 196 10.52 2.31 34.40
C SER A 196 10.50 1.63 35.77
N ASP A 197 9.37 1.57 36.46
CA ASP A 197 9.24 0.82 37.71
C ASP A 197 8.75 -0.61 37.42
N GLU A 198 9.62 -1.43 36.83
CA GLU A 198 9.49 -2.90 36.78
C GLU A 198 9.75 -3.55 38.16
N GLY A 199 9.42 -2.85 39.24
CA GLY A 199 9.53 -3.36 40.59
C GLY A 199 8.32 -4.21 40.97
N GLY A 200 8.12 -5.35 40.30
CA GLY A 200 7.35 -6.56 40.71
C GLY A 200 6.18 -6.43 41.71
N SER A 201 5.46 -5.32 41.70
CA SER A 201 4.35 -5.08 42.61
C SER A 201 3.11 -5.63 41.94
N THR A 202 2.47 -6.62 42.58
CA THR A 202 1.10 -7.08 42.30
C THR A 202 0.11 -5.96 42.64
N THR A 203 0.29 -4.82 41.98
CA THR A 203 -0.61 -3.69 42.06
C THR A 203 -1.91 -4.18 41.46
N ASP A 204 -2.97 -4.20 42.27
CA ASP A 204 -4.26 -4.78 41.92
C ASP A 204 -4.67 -4.34 40.52
N ARG A 205 -5.04 -5.30 39.66
CA ARG A 205 -5.51 -5.06 38.28
C ARG A 205 -6.56 -3.93 38.21
N ALA A 206 -7.39 -3.83 39.26
CA ALA A 206 -8.38 -2.77 39.43
C ALA A 206 -7.77 -1.35 39.50
N THR A 207 -6.58 -1.19 40.10
CA THR A 207 -5.87 0.09 40.17
C THR A 207 -5.26 0.46 38.81
N GLN A 208 -4.74 -0.50 38.06
CA GLN A 208 -4.27 -0.28 36.69
C GLN A 208 -5.41 0.14 35.76
N ASP A 209 -6.56 -0.53 35.86
CA ASP A 209 -7.75 -0.20 35.06
C ASP A 209 -8.28 1.20 35.38
N ALA A 210 -8.28 1.61 36.66
CA ALA A 210 -8.69 2.96 37.08
C ALA A 210 -7.73 4.05 36.56
N VAL A 211 -6.42 3.80 36.58
CA VAL A 211 -5.42 4.72 36.01
C VAL A 211 -5.58 4.82 34.49
N ALA A 212 -5.81 3.70 33.81
CA ALA A 212 -6.07 3.68 32.37
C ALA A 212 -7.33 4.47 32.00
N GLN A 213 -8.43 4.30 32.74
CA GLN A 213 -9.67 5.05 32.53
C GLN A 213 -9.49 6.55 32.77
N SER A 214 -8.84 6.94 33.87
CA SER A 214 -8.58 8.37 34.15
C SER A 214 -7.73 9.01 33.06
N ARG A 215 -6.75 8.28 32.51
CA ARG A 215 -5.93 8.76 31.40
C ARG A 215 -6.76 8.90 30.13
N LEU A 216 -7.63 7.93 29.82
CA LEU A 216 -8.53 7.98 28.66
C LEU A 216 -9.42 9.24 28.71
N GLU A 217 -9.99 9.56 29.87
CA GLU A 217 -10.77 10.78 30.07
C GLU A 217 -9.94 12.05 29.84
N GLU A 218 -8.68 12.06 30.26
CA GLU A 218 -7.76 13.18 30.05
C GLU A 218 -7.40 13.36 28.56
N TYR A 219 -7.11 12.27 27.82
CA TYR A 219 -6.92 12.32 26.37
C TYR A 219 -8.16 12.82 25.65
N GLN A 220 -9.33 12.29 26.02
CA GLN A 220 -10.59 12.70 25.40
C GLN A 220 -10.84 14.19 25.59
N ARG A 221 -10.54 14.73 26.79
CA ARG A 221 -10.70 16.15 27.09
C ARG A 221 -9.66 17.04 26.40
N LYS A 222 -8.39 16.63 26.36
CA LYS A 222 -7.30 17.48 25.89
C LYS A 222 -7.04 17.42 24.39
N ILE A 223 -7.44 16.33 23.73
CA ILE A 223 -7.07 16.04 22.34
C ILE A 223 -8.31 15.83 21.48
N VAL A 224 -9.16 14.86 21.86
CA VAL A 224 -10.31 14.47 21.03
C VAL A 224 -11.34 15.59 20.93
N LEU A 225 -11.75 16.18 22.06
CA LEU A 225 -12.74 17.26 22.07
C LEU A 225 -12.24 18.52 21.31
N PRO A 226 -11.00 19.02 21.53
CA PRO A 226 -10.47 20.13 20.74
C PRO A 226 -10.40 19.82 19.24
N ALA A 227 -9.98 18.62 18.84
CA ALA A 227 -9.94 18.23 17.43
C ALA A 227 -11.34 18.18 16.80
N GLN A 228 -12.34 17.65 17.53
CA GLN A 228 -13.74 17.65 17.09
C GLN A 228 -14.32 19.05 16.98
N ASP A 229 -13.96 19.96 17.91
CA ASP A 229 -14.39 21.35 17.85
C ASP A 229 -13.73 22.10 16.69
N THR A 230 -12.42 21.88 16.43
CA THR A 230 -11.74 22.41 15.24
C THR A 230 -12.40 21.89 13.96
N LEU A 231 -12.74 20.60 13.87
CA LEU A 231 -13.50 20.06 12.74
C LEU A 231 -14.87 20.72 12.59
N ARG A 232 -15.58 20.97 13.69
CA ARG A 232 -16.89 21.62 13.65
C ARG A 232 -16.78 23.07 13.16
N ILE A 233 -15.74 23.80 13.57
CA ILE A 233 -15.43 25.15 13.08
C ILE A 233 -15.11 25.10 11.58
N LEU A 234 -14.20 24.22 11.16
CA LEU A 234 -13.82 24.07 9.76
C LEU A 234 -14.99 23.65 8.84
N LYS A 235 -15.94 22.85 9.35
CA LYS A 235 -17.16 22.45 8.64
C LYS A 235 -18.28 23.50 8.69
N GLY A 236 -18.29 24.35 9.71
CA GLY A 236 -19.29 25.42 9.89
C GLY A 236 -18.96 26.67 9.08
N ASP A 237 -17.68 26.96 8.86
CA ASP A 237 -17.19 28.13 8.13
C ASP A 237 -17.17 27.97 6.59
N THR A 238 -17.80 26.91 6.05
CA THR A 238 -17.98 26.73 4.59
C THR A 238 -19.06 27.65 4.00
N LEU A 239 -18.99 28.94 4.30
CA LEU A 239 -19.71 30.01 3.60
C LEU A 239 -18.78 31.06 2.97
N GLY A 240 -17.45 30.91 3.08
CA GLY A 240 -16.49 31.84 2.48
C GLY A 240 -15.15 31.20 2.17
N ASP A 241 -15.08 30.60 0.98
CA ASP A 241 -13.91 30.48 0.08
C ASP A 241 -12.52 30.36 0.73
N GLY A 242 -11.99 29.13 0.85
CA GLY A 242 -10.55 28.92 1.04
C GLY A 242 -10.07 27.79 1.95
N ASN A 243 -10.93 26.94 2.52
CA ASN A 243 -10.45 25.84 3.36
C ASN A 243 -9.91 24.66 2.52
N CYS A 244 -8.69 24.23 2.82
CA CYS A 244 -8.02 23.13 2.13
C CYS A 244 -8.68 21.79 2.51
N PRO A 245 -9.27 21.03 1.58
CA PRO A 245 -9.97 19.78 1.86
C PRO A 245 -9.08 18.73 2.55
N VAL A 246 -7.76 18.85 2.42
CA VAL A 246 -6.76 17.95 3.03
C VAL A 246 -6.77 18.05 4.56
N GLU A 247 -6.99 19.24 5.14
CA GLU A 247 -6.95 19.43 6.59
C GLU A 247 -8.16 18.77 7.28
N GLN A 248 -9.33 18.84 6.65
CA GLN A 248 -10.53 18.16 7.14
C GLN A 248 -10.40 16.63 7.05
N GLU A 249 -9.71 16.13 6.01
CA GLU A 249 -9.47 14.70 5.81
C GLU A 249 -8.46 14.15 6.83
N VAL A 250 -7.38 14.89 7.13
CA VAL A 250 -6.40 14.50 8.16
C VAL A 250 -7.03 14.45 9.55
N VAL A 251 -7.80 15.47 9.94
CA VAL A 251 -8.42 15.46 11.27
C VAL A 251 -9.56 14.44 11.34
N GLY A 252 -10.29 14.23 10.24
CA GLY A 252 -11.27 13.14 10.13
C GLY A 252 -10.64 11.75 10.26
N PHE A 253 -9.48 11.53 9.63
CA PHE A 253 -8.70 10.29 9.75
C PHE A 253 -8.18 10.09 11.17
N ILE A 254 -7.62 11.11 11.83
CA ILE A 254 -7.16 11.01 13.23
C ILE A 254 -8.33 10.61 14.15
N VAL A 255 -9.51 11.21 13.97
CA VAL A 255 -10.69 10.89 14.78
C VAL A 255 -11.24 9.49 14.48
N ALA A 256 -11.24 9.05 13.22
CA ALA A 256 -11.77 7.75 12.81
C ALA A 256 -10.81 6.57 13.11
N ALA A 257 -9.50 6.78 12.97
CA ALA A 257 -8.48 5.77 13.27
C ALA A 257 -8.27 5.57 14.79
N TRP A 258 -8.74 6.50 15.62
CA TRP A 258 -8.67 6.43 17.09
C TRP A 258 -9.91 5.81 17.74
N ASP A 259 -10.74 5.10 16.98
CA ASP A 259 -11.83 4.31 17.55
C ASP A 259 -11.30 3.38 18.66
N VAL A 260 -12.04 3.32 19.76
CA VAL A 260 -11.62 2.94 21.13
C VAL A 260 -11.04 1.52 21.25
N GLN A 261 -11.17 0.71 20.19
CA GLN A 261 -10.71 -0.68 20.13
C GLN A 261 -9.18 -0.85 20.05
N LEU A 262 -8.41 0.19 19.67
CA LEU A 262 -6.94 0.15 19.67
C LEU A 262 -6.30 0.45 21.04
N ILE A 263 -7.08 0.92 22.02
CA ILE A 263 -6.61 1.28 23.37
C ILE A 263 -7.03 0.24 24.41
N ALA A 264 -7.84 -0.77 24.03
CA ALA A 264 -7.97 -1.95 24.87
C ALA A 264 -6.55 -2.55 24.99
N PRO A 265 -5.98 -2.72 26.20
CA PRO A 265 -4.72 -3.41 26.34
C PRO A 265 -4.90 -4.78 25.68
N SER A 266 -4.18 -5.01 24.58
CA SER A 266 -4.15 -6.31 23.94
C SER A 266 -3.89 -7.35 25.03
N PRO A 267 -4.69 -8.41 25.16
CA PRO A 267 -4.44 -9.50 26.11
C PRO A 267 -3.23 -10.35 25.69
N THR A 268 -2.20 -9.73 25.10
CA THR A 268 -0.86 -10.27 24.91
C THR A 268 -0.18 -10.33 26.27
N GLY A 269 -0.39 -11.43 26.98
CA GLY A 269 0.21 -11.65 28.29
C GLY A 269 -0.48 -12.69 29.16
N ALA A 270 -1.56 -13.33 28.70
CA ALA A 270 -1.91 -14.65 29.23
C ALA A 270 -0.85 -15.63 28.72
N VAL A 271 0.28 -15.70 29.44
CA VAL A 271 1.06 -16.94 29.50
C VAL A 271 0.05 -17.95 30.03
N GLU A 272 -0.45 -18.81 29.15
CA GLU A 272 -1.06 -20.06 29.59
C GLU A 272 0.08 -20.79 30.30
N ASP A 273 0.09 -20.71 31.63
CA ASP A 273 0.99 -21.49 32.45
C ASP A 273 0.69 -22.97 32.16
N ASP A 274 1.53 -23.56 31.31
CA ASP A 274 1.61 -25.00 31.01
C ASP A 274 2.08 -25.78 32.27
N GLU A 275 1.38 -25.62 33.41
CA GLU A 275 1.62 -26.41 34.63
C GLU A 275 1.15 -27.87 34.51
N GLU A 276 0.59 -28.29 33.36
CA GLU A 276 0.05 -29.65 33.18
C GLU A 276 1.10 -30.70 32.78
N GLU A 277 2.37 -30.33 32.52
CA GLU A 277 3.40 -31.32 32.10
C GLU A 277 4.23 -31.95 33.23
N ASP A 278 4.25 -31.37 34.44
CA ASP A 278 5.07 -31.91 35.54
C ASP A 278 4.37 -32.96 36.42
N GLU A 279 3.04 -33.12 36.34
CA GLU A 279 2.32 -34.18 37.06
C GLU A 279 2.49 -35.58 36.42
N ALA A 280 2.83 -35.64 35.13
CA ALA A 280 3.04 -36.91 34.42
C ALA A 280 4.39 -37.59 34.78
N ARG A 281 5.38 -36.84 35.26
CA ARG A 281 6.69 -37.41 35.66
C ARG A 281 6.72 -37.97 37.09
N ALA A 282 5.78 -37.60 37.95
CA ALA A 282 5.71 -38.10 39.33
C ALA A 282 5.03 -39.48 39.45
N ARG A 283 4.26 -39.95 38.45
CA ARG A 283 3.56 -41.25 38.49
C ARG A 283 4.35 -42.45 37.96
N ASN A 284 5.58 -42.25 37.50
CA ASN A 284 6.43 -43.30 36.92
C ASN A 284 7.74 -43.56 37.71
N LYS A 285 7.79 -43.20 38.99
CA LYS A 285 8.81 -43.64 39.96
C LYS A 285 8.14 -44.40 41.08
#